data_AF-A0A0F9DSC7-F1
#
_entry.id   AF-A0A0F9DSC7-F1
#
_cell.length_a   1.000
_cell.length_b   1.000
_cell.length_c   1.000
_cell.angle_alpha   90.00
_cell.angle_beta   90.00
_cell.angle_gamma   90.00
#
_symmetry.space_group_name_H-M   'P 1'
#
loop_
_entity.id
_entity.type
_entity.pdbx_description
1 polymer ?
#
loop_
_entity_poly.entity_id
_entity_poly.type
_entity_poly.pdbx_seq_one_letter_code
_entity_poly.pdbx_strand_id
1 'polypeptide(L)' 'AESAGASAARLIFNNQQERPGVIAFDAADDFAPEVFRNGRLGVWGTFDNRFPPQADFASISADTAETVWLDLMKVA' A
#
# COMPACT_ATOMS: atom_id res chain seq x y z
N ALA A 1 -3.31 -5.19 -0.56
CA ALA A 1 -2.27 -5.30 -1.61
C ALA A 1 -2.33 -6.71 -2.19
N GLU A 2 -1.73 -7.00 -3.34
CA GLU A 2 -1.79 -8.32 -3.97
C GLU A 2 -0.39 -8.86 -4.27
N SER A 3 -0.14 -10.11 -3.87
CA SER A 3 0.95 -10.98 -4.32
C SER A 3 0.75 -12.40 -3.80
N ALA A 4 1.17 -13.42 -4.56
CA ALA A 4 0.86 -14.83 -4.28
C ALA A 4 1.26 -15.32 -2.88
N GLY A 5 2.38 -14.84 -2.31
CA GLY A 5 2.78 -15.20 -0.94
C GLY A 5 2.81 -14.03 0.05
N ALA A 6 2.26 -12.86 -0.32
CA ALA A 6 2.31 -11.70 0.56
C ALA A 6 1.25 -11.77 1.67
N SER A 7 1.66 -11.38 2.88
CA SER A 7 0.78 -11.28 4.06
C SER A 7 0.48 -9.83 4.44
N ALA A 8 1.39 -8.90 4.12
CA ALA A 8 1.23 -7.48 4.37
C ALA A 8 2.02 -6.64 3.36
N ALA A 9 1.59 -5.39 3.20
CA ALA A 9 2.34 -4.37 2.49
C ALA A 9 2.30 -3.06 3.26
N ARG A 10 3.33 -2.22 3.14
CA ARG A 10 3.39 -0.90 3.78
C ARG A 10 4.01 0.13 2.85
N LEU A 11 3.69 1.40 3.11
CA LEU A 11 4.31 2.53 2.43
C LEU A 11 5.44 3.11 3.28
N ILE A 12 6.52 3.50 2.61
CA ILE A 12 7.64 4.24 3.18
C ILE A 12 7.71 5.58 2.48
N PHE A 13 7.51 6.63 3.26
CA PHE A 13 7.60 8.01 2.80
C PHE A 13 8.91 8.60 3.30
N ASN A 14 9.51 9.51 2.52
CA ASN A 14 10.79 10.12 2.87
C ASN A 14 10.71 11.07 4.09
N ASN A 15 9.53 11.66 4.33
CA ASN A 15 9.35 12.75 5.29
C ASN A 15 8.47 12.37 6.50
N GLN A 16 8.22 11.08 6.74
CA GLN A 16 7.50 10.62 7.95
C GLN A 16 8.08 9.31 8.48
N GLN A 17 7.97 9.13 9.79
CA GLN A 17 8.48 7.94 10.47
C GLN A 17 7.48 6.78 10.38
N GLU A 18 6.19 7.10 10.43
CA GLU A 18 5.09 6.18 10.34
C GLU A 18 5.05 5.54 8.95
N ARG A 19 4.86 4.21 8.93
CA ARG A 19 4.83 3.41 7.70
C ARG A 19 3.49 2.71 7.59
N PRO A 20 2.41 3.45 7.25
CA PRO A 20 1.07 2.89 7.17
C PRO A 20 1.03 1.78 6.11
N GLY A 21 0.16 0.81 6.31
CA GLY A 21 0.10 -0.38 5.47
C GLY A 21 -1.24 -1.07 5.50
N VAL A 22 -1.30 -2.17 4.75
CA VAL A 22 -2.49 -2.98 4.52
C VAL A 22 -2.14 -4.45 4.60
N ILE A 23 -3.16 -5.28 4.83
CA ILE A 23 -3.04 -6.72 4.62
C ILE A 23 -2.93 -7.00 3.12
N ALA A 24 -2.08 -7.96 2.77
CA ALA A 24 -1.94 -8.44 1.40
C ALA A 24 -2.71 -9.74 1.21
N PHE A 25 -3.18 -9.96 -0.01
CA PHE A 25 -3.93 -11.14 -0.44
C PHE A 25 -3.25 -11.73 -1.67
N ASP A 26 -3.53 -13.01 -1.94
CA ASP A 26 -3.00 -13.74 -3.09
C ASP A 26 -3.79 -13.47 -4.38
N ALA A 27 -5.03 -12.98 -4.27
CA ALA A 27 -5.82 -12.51 -5.40
C ALA A 27 -6.46 -11.14 -5.16
N ALA A 28 -6.59 -10.35 -6.23
CA ALA A 28 -7.29 -9.06 -6.20
C ALA A 28 -8.76 -9.17 -5.75
N ASP A 29 -9.46 -10.26 -6.09
CA ASP A 29 -10.86 -10.45 -5.71
C ASP A 29 -11.05 -10.75 -4.21
N ASP A 30 -9.97 -11.12 -3.51
CA ASP A 30 -9.95 -11.30 -2.05
C ASP A 30 -9.78 -9.97 -1.30
N PHE A 31 -9.74 -8.82 -2.00
CA PHE A 31 -9.77 -7.47 -1.40
C PHE A 31 -11.11 -7.20 -0.68
N ALA A 32 -11.32 -7.89 0.44
CA ALA A 32 -12.51 -7.76 1.26
C ALA A 32 -12.56 -6.47 2.11
N PRO A 33 -11.45 -5.88 2.60
CA PRO A 33 -11.61 -4.76 3.52
C PRO A 33 -11.66 -3.42 2.76
N GLU A 34 -12.88 -3.00 2.38
CA GLU A 34 -13.16 -1.64 1.90
C GLU A 34 -12.61 -0.54 2.83
N VAL A 35 -12.31 -0.88 4.08
CA VAL A 35 -11.69 0.00 5.07
C VAL A 35 -10.36 0.60 4.58
N PHE A 36 -9.57 -0.13 3.78
CA PHE A 36 -8.29 0.39 3.27
C PHE A 36 -8.41 1.34 2.07
N ARG A 37 -9.64 1.59 1.60
CA ARG A 37 -9.95 2.40 0.42
C ARG A 37 -10.93 3.52 0.81
N ASN A 38 -11.14 4.46 -0.10
CA ASN A 38 -12.15 5.51 0.00
C ASN A 38 -12.00 6.40 1.26
N GLY A 39 -10.76 6.61 1.73
CA GLY A 39 -10.46 7.49 2.87
C GLY A 39 -10.96 6.98 4.24
N ARG A 40 -11.42 5.73 4.35
CA ARG A 40 -11.96 5.17 5.61
C ARG A 40 -10.92 4.98 6.72
N LEU A 41 -9.62 5.06 6.38
CA LEU A 41 -8.50 5.08 7.33
C LEU A 41 -7.78 6.43 7.39
N GLY A 42 -8.42 7.49 6.92
CA GLY A 42 -7.83 8.83 6.88
C GLY A 42 -6.71 8.96 5.84
N VAL A 43 -5.90 10.02 6.00
CA VAL A 43 -4.79 10.35 5.10
C VAL A 43 -3.50 9.76 5.64
N TRP A 44 -2.87 8.89 4.87
CA TRP A 44 -1.62 8.22 5.25
C TRP A 44 -0.36 9.08 5.13
N GLY A 45 -0.41 10.17 4.35
CA GLY A 45 0.72 11.07 4.18
C GLY A 45 0.57 11.98 2.96
N THR A 46 1.53 12.89 2.80
CA THR A 46 1.69 13.77 1.62
C THR A 46 3.10 13.59 1.07
N PHE A 47 3.24 13.63 -0.26
CA PHE A 47 4.52 13.46 -0.94
C PHE A 47 4.60 14.35 -2.19
N ASP A 48 5.83 14.69 -2.60
CA ASP A 48 6.10 15.40 -3.86
C ASP A 48 5.92 14.42 -5.03
N ASN A 49 5.29 14.86 -6.12
CA ASN A 49 4.95 13.99 -7.25
C ASN A 49 6.17 13.34 -7.95
N ARG A 50 7.39 13.89 -7.76
CA ARG A 50 8.65 13.31 -8.27
C ARG A 50 9.24 12.27 -7.34
N PHE A 51 8.78 12.24 -6.09
CA PHE A 51 9.28 11.37 -5.03
C PHE A 51 8.12 10.60 -4.38
N PRO A 52 7.49 9.66 -5.12
CA PRO A 52 6.44 8.83 -4.57
C PRO A 52 6.96 7.96 -3.42
N PRO A 53 6.10 7.57 -2.46
CA PRO A 53 6.48 6.62 -1.43
C PRO A 53 6.84 5.27 -2.04
N GLN A 54 7.76 4.57 -1.40
CA GLN A 54 8.07 3.18 -1.73
C GLN A 54 7.03 2.25 -1.10
N ALA A 55 6.82 1.08 -1.72
CA ALA A 55 5.98 0.02 -1.16
C ALA A 55 6.85 -1.19 -0.83
N ASP A 56 6.81 -1.63 0.42
CA ASP A 56 7.45 -2.88 0.88
C ASP A 56 6.38 -3.96 1.02
N PHE A 57 6.70 -5.18 0.58
CA PHE A 57 5.84 -6.35 0.74
C PHE A 57 6.50 -7.38 1.67
N ALA A 58 5.74 -7.87 2.64
CA ALA A 58 6.14 -8.98 3.48
C ALA A 58 5.57 -10.27 2.88
N SER A 59 6.40 -10.96 2.09
CA SER A 59 6.06 -12.22 1.42
C SER A 59 6.91 -13.38 1.91
N ILE A 60 6.29 -14.57 1.99
CA ILE A 60 7.01 -15.83 2.25
C ILE A 60 7.69 -16.39 1.00
N SER A 61 7.34 -15.86 -0.18
CA SER A 61 7.90 -16.23 -1.47
C SER A 61 8.67 -15.07 -2.08
N ALA A 62 9.63 -15.40 -2.95
CA ALA A 62 10.28 -14.44 -3.84
C ALA A 62 9.36 -14.20 -5.04
N ASP A 63 8.25 -13.51 -4.79
CA ASP A 63 7.33 -13.13 -5.85
C ASP A 63 8.02 -12.18 -6.84
N THR A 64 7.59 -12.22 -8.09
CA THR A 64 8.17 -11.40 -9.18
C THR A 64 7.24 -10.26 -9.61
N ALA A 65 6.04 -10.22 -9.07
CA ALA A 65 5.03 -9.23 -9.36
C ALA A 65 4.15 -8.99 -8.14
N GLU A 66 4.11 -7.74 -7.70
CA GLU A 66 3.30 -7.26 -6.58
C GLU A 66 2.49 -6.04 -7.00
N THR A 67 1.24 -5.94 -6.53
CA THR A 67 0.36 -4.81 -6.83
C THR A 67 -0.14 -4.12 -5.56
N VAL A 68 -0.07 -2.78 -5.54
CA VAL A 68 -0.68 -1.95 -4.50
C VAL A 68 -1.59 -0.90 -5.12
N TRP A 69 -2.80 -0.76 -4.59
CA TRP A 69 -3.76 0.26 -5.00
C TRP A 69 -3.82 1.36 -3.95
N LEU A 70 -3.62 2.60 -4.39
CA LEU A 70 -3.58 3.78 -3.54
C LEU A 70 -4.65 4.78 -3.97
N ASP A 71 -5.34 5.36 -2.99
CA ASP A 71 -6.22 6.50 -3.22
C ASP A 71 -5.39 7.77 -3.10
N LEU A 72 -5.22 8.46 -4.23
CA LEU A 72 -4.40 9.65 -4.31
C LEU A 72 -5.30 10.88 -4.42
N MET A 73 -5.01 11.88 -3.59
CA MET A 73 -5.58 13.22 -3.69
C MET A 73 -4.48 14.17 -4.14
N LYS A 74 -4.71 14.92 -5.23
CA LYS A 74 -3.79 15.99 -5.63
C LYS A 74 -3.91 17.15 -4.64
N VAL A 75 -2.81 17.49 -4.01
CA VAL A 75 -2.66 18.68 -3.18
C VAL A 75 -1.85 19.70 -4.00
N ALA A 76 -2.24 20.99 -3.92
CA ALA A 76 -1.80 22.15 -4.71
C ALA A 76 -0.58 21.96 -5.62
#